data_AF-A0A844M0T4-F1
#
_entry.id   AF-A0A844M0T4-F1
#
_cell.length_a   1.000
_cell.length_b   1.000
_cell.length_c   1.000
_cell.angle_alpha   90.00
_cell.angle_beta   90.00
_cell.angle_gamma   90.00
#
_symmetry.space_group_name_H-M   'P 1'
#
loop_
_entity.id
_entity.type
_entity.pdbx_description
1 polymer ?
#
loop_
_entity_poly.entity_id
_entity_poly.type
_entity_poly.pdbx_seq_one_letter_code
_entity_poly.pdbx_strand_id
1 'polypeptide(L)'
;MIKSISSKTITPTLKASFMAAAVMFGSLGAYAADTQDDAPDELCVDIAAMAGKVMQARQEGATKAQLNKVAQKADETSQALAAGIIDKAFTVKRYENKADQEAQIDKFISQYYNTCFNALNKG
;
A
#
# COMPACT_ATOMS: atom_id res chain seq x y z
N MET A 1 -13.30 39.91 -38.71
CA MET A 1 -12.28 40.97 -38.85
C MET A 1 -11.92 41.46 -37.45
N ILE A 2 -10.75 41.05 -36.96
CA ILE A 2 -10.30 41.25 -35.58
C ILE A 2 -9.46 42.53 -35.53
N LYS A 3 -9.80 43.43 -34.61
CA LYS A 3 -9.11 44.71 -34.40
C LYS A 3 -7.82 44.49 -33.61
N SER A 4 -6.75 45.06 -34.15
CA SER A 4 -5.39 45.16 -33.64
C SER A 4 -5.33 45.74 -32.22
N ILE A 5 -4.61 45.07 -31.32
CA ILE A 5 -4.18 45.62 -30.03
C ILE A 5 -2.69 45.90 -30.11
N SER A 6 -2.37 47.16 -29.83
CA SER A 6 -1.05 47.77 -29.91
C SER A 6 -0.35 47.75 -28.55
N SER A 7 0.98 47.60 -28.64
CA SER A 7 2.00 48.26 -27.81
C SER A 7 2.57 47.57 -26.55
N LYS A 8 3.89 47.38 -26.66
CA LYS A 8 4.97 47.70 -25.71
C LYS A 8 5.49 46.60 -24.78
N THR A 9 6.55 45.97 -25.29
CA THR A 9 7.78 45.49 -24.63
C THR A 9 8.18 46.30 -23.40
N ILE A 10 8.68 45.64 -22.34
CA ILE A 10 9.93 45.93 -21.61
C ILE A 10 10.24 44.73 -20.70
N THR A 11 11.33 44.02 -21.02
CA THR A 11 12.00 43.04 -20.16
C THR A 11 13.02 43.78 -19.30
N PRO A 12 13.27 43.33 -18.06
CA PRO A 12 14.65 43.30 -17.59
C PRO A 12 15.04 41.91 -17.07
N THR A 13 16.06 41.41 -17.75
CA THR A 13 16.97 40.32 -17.42
C THR A 13 17.49 40.49 -16.00
N LEU A 14 17.13 39.59 -15.08
CA LEU A 14 17.81 39.52 -13.78
C LEU A 14 19.02 38.60 -13.90
N LYS A 15 20.18 39.21 -13.67
CA LYS A 15 21.52 38.65 -13.78
C LYS A 15 21.74 37.51 -12.79
N ALA A 16 22.23 36.39 -13.29
CA ALA A 16 22.93 35.39 -12.48
C ALA A 16 24.28 35.97 -11.99
N SER A 17 24.59 35.80 -10.72
CA SER A 17 25.93 36.01 -10.16
C SER A 17 26.16 35.11 -8.95
N PHE A 18 27.03 34.11 -9.15
CA PHE A 18 28.19 33.74 -8.34
C PHE A 18 28.19 34.05 -6.83
N MET A 19 28.31 33.02 -5.98
CA MET A 19 29.58 32.63 -5.31
C MET A 19 29.34 31.65 -4.13
N ALA A 20 29.98 30.49 -4.27
CA ALA A 20 30.78 29.72 -3.31
C ALA A 20 30.63 29.85 -1.77
N ALA A 21 30.63 28.64 -1.18
CA ALA A 21 31.43 28.17 -0.04
C ALA A 21 30.86 28.22 1.40
N ALA A 22 30.69 26.99 1.90
CA ALA A 22 31.11 26.48 3.20
C ALA A 22 30.47 27.04 4.47
N VAL A 23 29.59 26.21 5.05
CA VAL A 23 29.69 25.93 6.49
C VAL A 23 29.43 24.45 6.73
N MET A 24 30.49 23.75 7.13
CA MET A 24 30.38 22.47 7.82
C MET A 24 29.68 22.71 9.16
N PHE A 25 28.44 22.27 9.28
CA PHE A 25 27.84 22.01 10.59
C PHE A 25 27.81 20.51 10.80
N GLY A 26 28.86 20.04 11.46
CA GLY A 26 28.78 18.80 12.21
C GLY A 26 27.81 18.99 13.36
N SER A 27 26.74 18.21 13.35
CA SER A 27 26.12 17.74 14.57
C SER A 27 25.64 16.33 14.30
N LEU A 28 26.24 15.41 15.04
CA LEU A 28 25.92 14.00 15.18
C LEU A 28 24.41 13.81 15.34
N GLY A 29 23.74 13.58 14.21
CA GLY A 29 22.52 12.79 14.18
C GLY A 29 22.92 11.38 13.80
N ALA A 30 23.53 10.66 14.73
CA ALA A 30 23.29 9.22 14.75
C ALA A 30 21.78 9.12 14.98
N TYR A 31 21.00 9.06 13.89
CA TYR A 31 19.76 8.33 13.97
C TYR A 31 20.22 6.94 14.37
N ALA A 32 20.10 6.66 15.66
CA ALA A 32 19.91 5.32 16.13
C ALA A 32 18.84 4.76 15.19
N ALA A 33 19.28 3.95 14.25
CA ALA A 33 18.44 2.92 13.68
C ALA A 33 18.14 2.02 14.88
N ASP A 34 17.18 2.47 15.69
CA ASP A 34 16.44 1.64 16.61
C ASP A 34 15.54 0.79 15.71
N THR A 35 16.17 -0.13 14.96
CA THR A 35 15.45 -1.23 14.31
C THR A 35 15.21 -2.26 15.40
N GLN A 36 14.41 -1.87 16.38
CA GLN A 36 13.93 -2.75 17.41
C GLN A 36 12.40 -2.80 17.23
N ASP A 37 11.94 -3.95 16.75
CA ASP A 37 10.53 -4.39 16.77
C ASP A 37 9.57 -4.01 15.61
N ASP A 38 10.03 -3.86 14.36
CA ASP A 38 9.12 -3.77 13.19
C ASP A 38 8.59 -5.14 12.70
N ALA A 39 9.16 -6.25 13.18
CA ALA A 39 8.82 -7.60 12.68
C ALA A 39 7.34 -8.01 12.88
N PRO A 40 6.66 -7.67 13.99
CA PRO A 40 5.24 -7.97 14.15
C PRO A 40 4.37 -7.18 13.17
N ASP A 41 4.74 -5.93 12.87
CA ASP A 41 4.00 -5.08 11.95
C ASP A 41 4.16 -5.55 10.51
N GLU A 42 5.39 -5.83 10.08
CA GLU A 42 5.71 -6.31 8.73
C GLU A 42 4.95 -7.61 8.40
N LEU A 43 4.94 -8.58 9.33
CA LEU A 43 4.19 -9.82 9.15
C LEU A 43 2.68 -9.56 8.99
N CYS A 44 2.12 -8.66 9.80
CA CYS A 44 0.70 -8.32 9.72
C CYS A 44 0.35 -7.56 8.43
N VAL A 45 1.26 -6.72 7.94
CA VAL A 45 1.14 -6.06 6.63
C VAL A 45 1.12 -7.09 5.50
N ASP A 46 2.01 -8.09 5.53
CA ASP A 46 2.05 -9.14 4.51
C ASP A 46 0.80 -10.01 4.50
N ILE A 47 0.31 -10.41 5.68
CA ILE A 47 -0.95 -11.16 5.82
C ILE A 47 -2.12 -10.33 5.29
N ALA A 48 -2.19 -9.04 5.64
CA ALA A 48 -3.23 -8.14 5.18
C ALA A 48 -3.18 -7.91 3.66
N ALA A 49 -1.97 -7.80 3.08
CA ALA A 49 -1.78 -7.67 1.64
C ALA A 49 -2.23 -8.93 0.89
N MET A 50 -1.94 -10.12 1.42
CA MET A 50 -2.44 -11.39 0.88
C MET A 50 -3.98 -11.43 0.93
N ALA A 51 -4.58 -11.03 2.07
CA ALA A 51 -6.03 -10.95 2.22
C ALA A 51 -6.67 -9.98 1.22
N GLY A 52 -6.04 -8.82 0.99
CA GLY A 52 -6.46 -7.85 -0.02
C GLY A 52 -6.49 -8.44 -1.42
N LYS A 53 -5.40 -9.10 -1.85
CA LYS A 53 -5.32 -9.74 -3.18
C LYS A 53 -6.37 -10.82 -3.38
N VAL A 54 -6.60 -11.65 -2.35
CA VAL A 54 -7.63 -12.71 -2.40
C VAL A 54 -9.04 -12.12 -2.50
N MET A 55 -9.35 -11.10 -1.69
CA MET A 55 -10.65 -10.44 -1.73
C MET A 55 -10.87 -9.71 -3.05
N GLN A 56 -9.84 -9.03 -3.58
CA GLN A 56 -9.90 -8.39 -4.88
C GLN A 56 -10.23 -9.40 -5.98
N ALA A 57 -9.45 -10.48 -6.09
CA ALA A 57 -9.68 -11.52 -7.10
C ALA A 57 -11.09 -12.14 -6.95
N ARG A 58 -11.57 -12.30 -5.71
CA ARG A 58 -12.93 -12.77 -5.43
C ARG A 58 -14.00 -11.78 -5.92
N GLN A 59 -13.86 -10.48 -5.68
CA GLN A 59 -14.77 -9.45 -6.18
C GLN A 59 -14.80 -9.43 -7.71
N GLU A 60 -13.63 -9.59 -8.34
CA GLU A 60 -13.44 -9.69 -9.80
C GLU A 60 -14.00 -11.00 -10.40
N GLY A 61 -14.32 -12.00 -9.58
CA GLY A 61 -15.02 -13.21 -10.02
C GLY A 61 -14.15 -14.46 -10.12
N ALA A 62 -12.92 -14.44 -9.59
CA ALA A 62 -12.14 -15.66 -9.41
C ALA A 62 -12.93 -16.68 -8.59
N THR A 63 -12.82 -17.95 -8.99
CA THR A 63 -13.43 -19.08 -8.28
C THR A 63 -12.54 -19.57 -7.15
N LYS A 64 -13.15 -20.22 -6.16
CA LYS A 64 -12.42 -20.79 -5.02
C LYS A 64 -11.36 -21.80 -5.48
N ALA A 65 -11.68 -22.61 -6.47
CA ALA A 65 -10.76 -23.57 -7.06
C ALA A 65 -9.53 -22.91 -7.73
N GLN A 66 -9.73 -21.79 -8.44
CA GLN A 66 -8.62 -21.04 -9.04
C GLN A 66 -7.68 -20.46 -7.98
N LEU A 67 -8.24 -19.85 -6.92
CA LEU A 67 -7.43 -19.29 -5.84
C LEU A 67 -6.69 -20.38 -5.06
N ASN A 68 -7.35 -21.52 -4.77
CA ASN A 68 -6.71 -22.66 -4.12
C ASN A 68 -5.55 -23.23 -4.96
N LYS A 69 -5.69 -23.29 -6.29
CA LYS A 69 -4.62 -23.72 -7.18
C LYS A 69 -3.41 -22.78 -7.16
N VAL A 70 -3.62 -21.49 -6.93
CA VAL A 70 -2.54 -20.52 -6.74
C VAL A 70 -1.89 -20.71 -5.37
N ALA A 71 -2.69 -20.87 -4.31
CA ALA A 71 -2.21 -21.08 -2.95
C ALA A 71 -1.34 -22.33 -2.80
N GLN A 72 -1.65 -23.41 -3.53
CA GLN A 72 -0.86 -24.64 -3.56
C GLN A 72 0.57 -24.48 -4.10
N LYS A 73 0.91 -23.33 -4.70
CA LYS A 73 2.27 -23.03 -5.17
C LYS A 73 3.15 -22.38 -4.10
N ALA A 74 2.57 -21.96 -2.98
CA ALA A 74 3.30 -21.40 -1.85
C ALA A 74 3.93 -22.52 -1.02
N ASP A 75 4.81 -22.17 -0.08
CA ASP A 75 5.30 -23.11 0.93
C ASP A 75 4.14 -23.60 1.84
N GLU A 76 4.35 -24.70 2.56
CA GLU A 76 3.30 -25.33 3.38
C GLU A 76 2.68 -24.38 4.42
N THR A 77 3.48 -23.50 5.02
CA THR A 77 3.01 -22.54 6.03
C THR A 77 2.10 -21.50 5.39
N SER A 78 2.55 -20.93 4.28
CA SER A 78 1.78 -19.95 3.50
C SER A 78 0.53 -20.56 2.86
N GLN A 79 0.56 -21.84 2.50
CA GLN A 79 -0.58 -22.53 1.90
C GLN A 79 -1.76 -22.63 2.87
N ALA A 80 -1.51 -22.98 4.13
CA ALA A 80 -2.56 -23.06 5.15
C ALA A 80 -3.18 -21.68 5.44
N LEU A 81 -2.33 -20.66 5.56
CA LEU A 81 -2.77 -19.26 5.72
C LEU A 81 -3.64 -18.82 4.53
N ALA A 82 -3.17 -19.03 3.31
CA ALA A 82 -3.89 -18.68 2.10
C ALA A 82 -5.24 -19.40 1.99
N ALA A 83 -5.29 -20.70 2.34
CA ALA A 83 -6.54 -21.46 2.35
C ALA A 83 -7.57 -20.86 3.32
N GLY A 84 -7.15 -20.48 4.52
CA GLY A 84 -8.03 -19.82 5.50
C GLY A 84 -8.56 -18.47 5.00
N ILE A 85 -7.71 -17.66 4.37
CA ILE A 85 -8.09 -16.38 3.77
C ILE A 85 -9.11 -16.60 2.64
N ILE A 86 -8.85 -17.55 1.74
CA ILE A 86 -9.75 -17.89 0.63
C ILE A 86 -11.12 -18.32 1.16
N ASP A 87 -11.16 -19.21 2.15
CA ASP A 87 -12.42 -19.68 2.75
C ASP A 87 -13.25 -18.51 3.29
N LYS A 88 -12.62 -17.58 4.01
CA LYS A 88 -13.30 -16.38 4.52
C LYS A 88 -13.75 -15.45 3.41
N ALA A 89 -12.94 -15.22 2.38
CA ALA A 89 -13.32 -14.37 1.26
C ALA A 89 -14.58 -14.88 0.52
N PHE A 90 -14.78 -16.20 0.45
CA PHE A 90 -15.97 -16.78 -0.17
C PHE A 90 -17.24 -16.74 0.68
N THR A 91 -17.14 -16.38 1.97
CA THR A 91 -18.32 -16.04 2.79
C THR A 91 -18.87 -14.65 2.48
N VAL A 92 -18.07 -13.81 1.81
CA VAL A 92 -18.45 -12.47 1.41
C VAL A 92 -19.05 -12.49 0.02
N LYS A 93 -20.19 -11.79 -0.14
CA LYS A 93 -20.84 -11.63 -1.44
C LYS A 93 -19.99 -10.76 -2.39
N ARG A 94 -20.18 -10.96 -3.68
CA ARG A 94 -19.64 -10.03 -4.68
C ARG A 94 -20.54 -8.82 -4.80
N TYR A 95 -19.93 -7.67 -5.04
CA TYR A 95 -20.64 -6.42 -5.35
C TYR A 95 -20.49 -6.10 -6.83
N GLU A 96 -21.52 -5.51 -7.43
CA GLU A 96 -21.50 -5.13 -8.85
C GLU A 96 -20.81 -3.77 -9.06
N ASN A 97 -20.99 -2.85 -8.12
CA ASN A 97 -20.38 -1.52 -8.21
C ASN A 97 -18.98 -1.52 -7.58
N LYS A 98 -18.11 -0.68 -8.17
CA LYS A 98 -16.70 -0.60 -7.79
C LYS A 98 -16.47 -0.06 -6.37
N ALA A 99 -17.28 0.90 -5.93
CA ALA A 99 -17.14 1.53 -4.61
C ALA A 99 -17.35 0.51 -3.48
N ASP A 100 -18.38 -0.33 -3.59
CA ASP A 100 -18.65 -1.38 -2.60
C ASP A 100 -17.60 -2.50 -2.65
N GLN A 101 -17.06 -2.81 -3.84
CA GLN A 101 -15.93 -3.74 -3.97
C GLN A 101 -14.71 -3.22 -3.21
N GLU A 102 -14.32 -1.96 -3.44
CA GLU A 102 -13.18 -1.31 -2.78
C GLU A 102 -13.38 -1.24 -1.27
N ALA A 103 -14.55 -0.77 -0.81
CA ALA A 103 -14.88 -0.73 0.61
C ALA A 103 -14.82 -2.12 1.27
N GLN A 104 -15.24 -3.16 0.55
CA GLN A 104 -15.16 -4.54 1.05
C GLN A 104 -13.74 -5.09 1.07
N ILE A 105 -12.89 -4.73 0.10
CA ILE A 105 -11.47 -5.08 0.06
C ILE A 105 -10.77 -4.42 1.24
N ASP A 106 -10.94 -3.12 1.44
CA ASP A 106 -10.31 -2.36 2.53
C ASP A 106 -10.72 -2.91 3.90
N LYS A 107 -12.02 -3.15 4.10
CA LYS A 107 -12.53 -3.77 5.33
C LYS A 107 -11.87 -5.12 5.60
N PHE A 108 -11.69 -5.93 4.56
CA PHE A 108 -11.10 -7.26 4.68
C PHE A 108 -9.59 -7.18 5.01
N ILE A 109 -8.86 -6.26 4.38
CA ILE A 109 -7.45 -5.95 4.69
C ILE A 109 -7.32 -5.53 6.16
N SER A 110 -8.09 -4.53 6.59
CA SER A 110 -8.03 -4.03 7.97
C SER A 110 -8.39 -5.11 8.99
N GLN A 111 -9.35 -5.98 8.69
CA GLN A 111 -9.72 -7.09 9.58
C GLN A 111 -8.53 -8.04 9.80
N TYR A 112 -7.82 -8.42 8.74
CA TYR A 112 -6.68 -9.34 8.85
C TYR A 112 -5.47 -8.70 9.52
N TYR A 113 -5.17 -7.44 9.19
CA TYR A 113 -4.13 -6.67 9.87
C TYR A 113 -4.42 -6.61 11.39
N ASN A 114 -5.62 -6.13 11.77
CA ASN A 114 -6.00 -6.00 13.17
C ASN A 114 -6.03 -7.35 13.90
N THR A 115 -6.45 -8.43 13.23
CA THR A 115 -6.46 -9.77 13.85
C THR A 115 -5.04 -10.23 14.13
N CYS A 116 -4.13 -10.08 13.18
CA CYS A 116 -2.73 -10.41 13.35
C CYS A 116 -2.08 -9.55 14.44
N PHE A 117 -2.23 -8.23 14.35
CA PHE A 117 -1.62 -7.29 15.28
C PHE A 117 -2.08 -7.55 16.71
N ASN A 118 -3.37 -7.78 16.92
CA ASN A 118 -3.91 -8.13 18.24
C ASN A 118 -3.42 -9.49 18.74
N ALA A 119 -3.17 -10.47 17.87
CA ALA A 119 -2.66 -11.77 18.26
C ALA A 119 -1.19 -11.70 18.71
N LEU A 120 -0.38 -10.86 18.05
CA LEU A 120 1.05 -10.70 18.39
C LEU A 120 1.27 -9.80 19.61
N ASN A 121 0.42 -8.78 19.84
CA ASN A 121 0.58 -7.82 20.93
C ASN A 121 -0.18 -8.19 22.23
N LYS A 122 -0.94 -9.28 22.23
CA LYS A 122 -1.60 -9.81 23.44
C LYS A 122 -0.90 -11.07 23.99
N GLY A 123 0.27 -11.40 23.44
CA GLY A 123 1.13 -12.52 23.86
C GLY A 123 2.09 -12.14 24.97
#